data_AF-A0A0D2NV11-F1
#
_entry.id   AF-A0A0D2NV11-F1
#
_cell.length_a   1.000
_cell.length_b   1.000
_cell.length_c   1.000
_cell.angle_alpha   90.00
_cell.angle_beta   90.00
_cell.angle_gamma   90.00
#
_symmetry.space_group_name_H-M   'P 1'
#
loop_
_entity.id
_entity.type
_entity.pdbx_description
1 polymer ?
#
loop_
_entity_poly.entity_id
_entity_poly.type
_entity_poly.pdbx_seq_one_letter_code
_entity_poly.pdbx_strand_id
1 'polypeptide(L)'
;MTDPYIPLGALHLLQAQTVLPLKEKYLRCVEQHDIENNKLFELIICMSHAMSTQLMSAVHISIDTSFKRVHGKWQEFEIETWDPIHMKSIVAARAFTTSQSSSEHLILFTRIFEIATEDTGQPVQFHHIHGAGFQTWIADAHKGQALGLDTISLPCNCNMY
;
A
#
# COMPACT_ATOMS: atom_id res chain seq x y z
N MET A 1 -8.64 17.76 21.95
CA MET A 1 -7.36 17.05 22.07
C MET A 1 -7.59 15.64 21.55
N THR A 2 -7.18 15.37 20.30
CA THR A 2 -7.27 14.02 19.72
C THR A 2 -5.94 13.32 19.93
N ASP A 3 -6.01 12.15 20.55
CA ASP A 3 -4.89 11.29 20.94
C ASP A 3 -3.95 10.99 19.74
N PRO A 4 -2.65 11.30 19.81
CA PRO A 4 -1.73 11.17 18.68
C PRO A 4 -1.14 9.76 18.53
N TYR A 5 -1.84 8.72 18.97
CA TYR A 5 -1.29 7.36 18.99
C TYR A 5 -1.95 6.45 17.96
N ILE A 6 -1.10 5.62 17.35
CA ILE A 6 -1.51 4.39 16.67
C ILE A 6 -2.50 3.62 17.56
N PRO A 7 -3.61 3.10 17.01
CA PRO A 7 -4.56 2.33 17.79
C PRO A 7 -3.89 1.17 18.52
N LEU A 8 -3.98 1.14 19.87
CA LEU A 8 -3.42 0.06 20.70
C LEU A 8 -3.91 -1.33 20.25
N GLY A 9 -5.16 -1.41 19.75
CA GLY A 9 -5.71 -2.62 19.17
C GLY A 9 -4.92 -3.11 17.95
N ALA A 10 -4.45 -2.22 17.08
CA ALA A 10 -3.63 -2.59 15.92
C ALA A 10 -2.26 -3.12 16.35
N LEU A 11 -1.62 -2.51 17.36
CA LEU A 11 -0.36 -3.01 17.91
C LEU A 11 -0.52 -4.40 18.55
N HIS A 12 -1.59 -4.60 19.33
CA HIS A 12 -1.89 -5.90 19.93
C HIS A 12 -2.16 -6.97 18.86
N LEU A 13 -2.92 -6.63 17.82
CA LEU A 13 -3.14 -7.53 16.69
C LEU A 13 -1.82 -7.83 15.98
N LEU A 14 -0.94 -6.86 15.75
CA LEU A 14 0.34 -7.10 15.09
C LEU A 14 1.19 -8.09 15.89
N GLN A 15 1.23 -7.96 17.21
CA GLN A 15 1.91 -8.92 18.08
C GLN A 15 1.34 -10.34 17.92
N ALA A 16 0.01 -10.48 17.87
CA ALA A 16 -0.63 -11.77 17.64
C ALA A 16 -0.29 -12.37 16.26
N GLN A 17 -0.02 -11.54 15.26
CA GLN A 17 0.37 -11.99 13.91
C GLN A 17 1.80 -12.51 13.86
N THR A 18 2.69 -12.12 14.78
CA THR A 18 4.10 -12.51 14.74
C THR A 18 4.31 -14.02 14.87
N VAL A 19 3.44 -14.69 15.65
CA VAL A 19 3.50 -16.14 15.92
C VAL A 19 2.77 -16.98 14.87
N LEU A 20 1.99 -16.37 13.99
CA LEU A 20 1.23 -17.09 12.96
C LEU A 20 2.14 -17.52 11.81
N PRO A 21 1.83 -18.65 11.14
CA PRO A 21 2.41 -18.98 9.84
C PRO A 21 2.16 -17.86 8.82
N LEU A 22 3.09 -17.64 7.89
CA LEU A 22 3.01 -16.54 6.92
C LEU A 22 1.68 -16.47 6.16
N LYS A 23 1.14 -17.62 5.76
CA LYS A 23 -0.13 -17.72 5.02
C LYS A 23 -1.36 -17.30 5.82
N GLU A 24 -1.25 -17.27 7.15
CA GLU A 24 -2.31 -16.86 8.07
C GLU A 24 -2.14 -15.40 8.51
N LYS A 25 -1.01 -14.76 8.18
CA LYS A 25 -0.79 -13.36 8.48
C LYS A 25 -1.64 -12.47 7.57
N TYR A 26 -2.31 -11.50 8.16
CA TYR A 26 -3.08 -10.48 7.45
C TYR A 26 -2.61 -9.08 7.82
N LEU A 27 -2.48 -8.75 9.11
CA LEU A 27 -1.91 -7.46 9.51
C LEU A 27 -0.38 -7.55 9.49
N ARG A 28 0.25 -6.79 8.59
CA ARG A 28 1.68 -6.93 8.24
C ARG A 28 2.55 -5.79 8.74
N CYS A 29 1.99 -4.60 8.85
CA CYS A 29 2.72 -3.39 9.22
C CYS A 29 1.82 -2.50 10.08
N VAL A 30 2.39 -1.95 11.15
CA VAL A 30 1.81 -0.89 11.97
C VAL A 30 2.97 0.05 12.32
N GLU A 31 3.05 1.20 11.66
CA GLU A 31 4.19 2.10 11.72
C GLU A 31 3.77 3.55 11.95
N GLN A 32 4.64 4.29 12.63
CA GLN A 32 4.54 5.74 12.83
C GLN A 32 5.83 6.37 12.31
N HIS A 33 5.70 7.44 11.54
CA HIS A 33 6.80 8.18 10.95
C HIS A 33 6.70 9.65 11.36
N ASP A 34 7.80 10.21 11.81
CA ASP A 34 7.93 11.66 12.04
C ASP A 34 8.14 12.35 10.69
N ILE A 35 7.27 13.29 10.36
CA ILE A 35 7.37 14.11 9.14
C ILE A 35 7.75 15.54 9.52
N GLU A 36 8.25 16.28 8.53
CA GLU A 36 8.45 17.73 8.61
C GLU A 36 7.26 18.44 9.28
N ASN A 37 7.59 19.46 10.09
CA ASN A 37 6.66 20.23 10.91
C ASN A 37 6.03 19.47 12.10
N ASN A 38 6.72 18.48 12.67
CA ASN A 38 6.27 17.69 13.83
C ASN A 38 4.91 17.00 13.60
N LYS A 39 4.61 16.65 12.33
CA LYS A 39 3.39 15.94 11.99
C LYS A 39 3.70 14.45 11.95
N LEU A 40 2.81 13.67 12.56
CA LEU A 40 2.92 12.21 12.55
C LEU A 40 2.17 11.64 11.36
N PHE A 41 2.83 10.74 10.64
CA PHE A 41 2.19 9.85 9.69
C PHE A 41 2.11 8.46 10.28
N GLU A 42 0.91 7.90 10.22
CA GLU A 42 0.65 6.56 10.72
C GLU A 42 0.14 5.71 9.57
N LEU A 43 0.63 4.49 9.53
CA LEU A 43 0.38 3.54 8.47
C LEU A 43 0.07 2.18 9.08
N ILE A 44 -0.99 1.55 8.57
CA ILE A 44 -1.33 0.17 8.86
C ILE A 44 -1.49 -0.55 7.53
N ILE A 45 -0.80 -1.68 7.32
CA ILE A 45 -0.96 -2.50 6.10
C ILE A 45 -1.52 -3.86 6.45
N CYS A 46 -2.61 -4.20 5.76
CA CYS A 46 -3.31 -5.45 5.82
C CYS A 46 -3.21 -6.17 4.47
N MET A 47 -2.40 -7.23 4.42
CA MET A 47 -2.08 -7.97 3.21
C MET A 47 -1.75 -9.42 3.53
N SER A 48 -2.59 -10.35 3.04
CA SER A 48 -2.29 -11.77 3.13
C SER A 48 -1.29 -12.21 2.06
N HIS A 49 -0.63 -13.35 2.25
CA HIS A 49 0.24 -13.92 1.22
C HIS A 49 -0.49 -14.12 -0.13
N ALA A 50 -1.78 -14.51 -0.10
CA ALA A 50 -2.56 -14.67 -1.33
C ALA A 50 -2.76 -13.32 -2.05
N MET A 51 -2.98 -12.26 -1.28
CA MET A 51 -3.08 -10.89 -1.80
C MET A 51 -1.73 -10.42 -2.39
N SER A 52 -0.60 -10.75 -1.76
CA SER A 52 0.73 -10.51 -2.32
C SER A 52 0.96 -11.23 -3.64
N THR A 53 0.60 -12.50 -3.71
CA THR A 53 0.69 -13.29 -4.95
C THR A 53 -0.18 -12.68 -6.05
N GLN A 54 -1.40 -12.29 -5.71
CA GLN A 54 -2.32 -11.63 -6.62
C GLN A 54 -1.75 -10.30 -7.13
N LEU A 55 -1.24 -9.45 -6.23
CA LEU A 55 -0.63 -8.18 -6.59
C LEU A 55 0.51 -8.40 -7.58
N MET A 56 1.46 -9.28 -7.26
CA MET A 56 2.65 -9.50 -8.10
C MET A 56 2.34 -10.14 -9.46
N SER A 57 1.19 -10.80 -9.59
CA SER A 57 0.72 -11.35 -10.88
C SER A 57 -0.10 -10.38 -11.72
N ALA A 58 -0.45 -9.20 -11.19
CA ALA A 58 -1.35 -8.27 -11.84
C ALA A 58 -0.70 -7.53 -13.01
N VAL A 59 -1.49 -7.26 -14.05
CA VAL A 59 -1.10 -6.43 -15.21
C VAL A 59 -1.69 -5.03 -15.10
N HIS A 60 -2.95 -4.95 -14.64
CA HIS A 60 -3.67 -3.71 -14.45
C HIS A 60 -4.05 -3.58 -12.98
N ILE A 61 -3.73 -2.42 -12.41
CA ILE A 61 -4.00 -2.08 -11.03
C ILE A 61 -4.91 -0.85 -11.00
N SER A 62 -5.87 -0.87 -10.09
CA SER A 62 -6.59 0.33 -9.66
C SER A 62 -6.30 0.66 -8.20
N ILE A 63 -6.29 1.94 -7.86
CA ILE A 63 -6.19 2.43 -6.49
C ILE A 63 -7.50 3.13 -6.14
N ASP A 64 -8.10 2.71 -5.01
CA ASP A 64 -9.25 3.36 -4.40
C ASP A 64 -8.87 3.91 -3.02
N THR A 65 -9.45 5.05 -2.64
CA THR A 65 -9.27 5.64 -1.32
C THR A 65 -10.61 6.10 -0.75
N SER A 66 -10.99 5.48 0.37
CA SER A 66 -12.25 5.77 1.05
C SER A 66 -12.05 6.64 2.30
N PHE A 67 -12.67 7.82 2.27
CA PHE A 67 -12.61 8.80 3.37
C PHE A 67 -13.69 8.59 4.45
N LYS A 68 -14.74 7.82 4.15
CA LYS A 68 -15.93 7.71 5.01
C LYS A 68 -16.06 6.39 5.76
N ARG A 69 -15.23 5.41 5.43
CA ARG A 69 -15.27 4.07 6.03
C ARG A 69 -14.60 4.00 7.39
N VAL A 70 -13.69 4.92 7.69
CA VAL A 70 -12.96 4.98 8.96
C VAL A 70 -13.18 6.34 9.61
N HIS A 71 -13.43 6.34 10.92
CA HIS A 71 -13.67 7.56 11.68
C HIS A 71 -12.37 8.32 11.96
N GLY A 72 -12.45 9.65 11.94
CA GLY A 72 -11.37 10.54 12.38
C GLY A 72 -10.37 10.87 11.26
N LYS A 73 -9.08 10.83 11.59
CA LYS A 73 -7.97 11.22 10.69
C LYS A 73 -7.58 10.13 9.67
N TRP A 74 -8.12 8.93 9.81
CA TRP A 74 -7.75 7.75 9.03
C TRP A 74 -8.53 7.66 7.72
N GLN A 75 -7.89 7.08 6.72
CA GLN A 75 -8.43 6.82 5.40
C GLN A 75 -8.11 5.38 5.02
N GLU A 76 -9.07 4.68 4.42
CA GLU A 76 -8.82 3.35 3.86
C GLU A 76 -8.28 3.50 2.45
N PHE A 77 -7.20 2.81 2.15
CA PHE A 77 -6.52 2.77 0.86
C PHE A 77 -6.54 1.32 0.35
N GLU A 78 -6.96 1.10 -0.88
CA GLU A 78 -7.03 -0.23 -1.49
C GLU A 78 -6.25 -0.22 -2.80
N ILE A 79 -5.38 -1.23 -2.98
CA ILE A 79 -4.88 -1.62 -4.30
C ILE A 79 -5.75 -2.76 -4.76
N GLU A 80 -6.34 -2.59 -5.94
CA GLU A 80 -7.24 -3.52 -6.57
C GLU A 80 -6.63 -4.07 -7.85
N THR A 81 -6.94 -5.33 -8.14
CA THR A 81 -6.51 -6.04 -9.34
C THR A 81 -7.71 -6.73 -9.98
N TRP A 82 -7.61 -7.01 -11.28
CA TRP A 82 -8.66 -7.74 -11.99
C TRP A 82 -8.46 -9.25 -11.89
N ASP A 83 -9.50 -9.96 -11.46
CA ASP A 83 -9.58 -11.42 -11.54
C ASP A 83 -10.30 -11.81 -12.83
N PRO A 84 -9.56 -12.32 -13.86
CA PRO A 84 -10.17 -12.67 -15.14
C PRO A 84 -10.99 -13.96 -15.09
N ILE A 85 -10.83 -14.80 -14.06
CA ILE A 85 -11.59 -16.04 -13.92
C ILE A 85 -12.99 -15.73 -13.42
N HIS A 86 -13.09 -14.87 -12.40
CA HIS A 86 -14.35 -14.52 -11.76
C HIS A 86 -14.94 -13.19 -12.24
N MET A 87 -14.27 -12.50 -13.17
CA MET A 87 -14.69 -11.24 -13.79
C MET A 87 -15.05 -10.17 -12.77
N LYS A 88 -14.18 -9.96 -11.77
CA LYS A 88 -14.39 -9.00 -10.69
C LYS A 88 -13.10 -8.32 -10.26
N SER A 89 -13.22 -7.12 -9.71
CA SER A 89 -12.14 -6.49 -8.96
C SER A 89 -11.92 -7.21 -7.64
N ILE A 90 -10.67 -7.44 -7.28
CA ILE A 90 -10.27 -7.99 -5.98
C ILE A 90 -9.17 -7.15 -5.34
N VAL A 91 -9.30 -6.95 -4.03
CA VAL A 91 -8.34 -6.19 -3.24
C VAL A 91 -7.07 -7.01 -3.05
N ALA A 92 -5.95 -6.49 -3.55
CA ALA A 92 -4.63 -7.08 -3.47
C ALA A 92 -3.74 -6.41 -2.41
N ALA A 93 -4.10 -5.22 -1.91
CA ALA A 93 -3.56 -4.67 -0.68
C ALA A 93 -4.59 -3.75 -0.05
N ARG A 94 -4.72 -3.79 1.27
CA ARG A 94 -5.52 -2.83 2.03
C ARG A 94 -4.63 -2.13 3.05
N ALA A 95 -4.73 -0.82 3.14
CA ALA A 95 -3.98 -0.04 4.10
C ALA A 95 -4.85 1.03 4.75
N PHE A 96 -4.43 1.49 5.91
CA PHE A 96 -4.99 2.66 6.56
C PHE A 96 -3.89 3.69 6.73
N THR A 97 -4.15 4.91 6.30
CA THR A 97 -3.21 6.03 6.29
C THR A 97 -3.85 7.27 6.89
N THR A 98 -3.04 8.14 7.49
CA THR A 98 -3.47 9.45 7.99
C THR A 98 -3.01 10.63 7.11
N SER A 99 -2.29 10.37 6.02
CA SER A 99 -1.77 11.39 5.10
C SER A 99 -2.13 11.09 3.64
N GLN A 100 -2.14 12.15 2.82
CA GLN A 100 -2.41 12.12 1.38
C GLN A 100 -1.31 12.76 0.52
N SER A 101 -0.21 13.19 1.13
CA SER A 101 0.94 13.75 0.44
C SER A 101 1.68 12.68 -0.38
N SER A 102 2.53 13.12 -1.30
CA SER A 102 3.32 12.22 -2.15
C SER A 102 4.40 11.46 -1.38
N SER A 103 5.07 12.11 -0.42
CA SER A 103 6.12 11.51 0.41
C SER A 103 5.60 10.36 1.27
N GLU A 104 4.41 10.49 1.84
CA GLU A 104 3.82 9.43 2.66
C GLU A 104 3.25 8.29 1.80
N HIS A 105 2.70 8.60 0.61
CA HIS A 105 2.32 7.56 -0.34
C HIS A 105 3.54 6.77 -0.84
N LEU A 106 4.70 7.41 -1.04
CA LEU A 106 5.94 6.71 -1.37
C LEU A 106 6.30 5.67 -0.29
N ILE A 107 6.22 6.04 1.00
CA ILE A 107 6.45 5.11 2.11
C ILE A 107 5.43 3.96 2.07
N LEU A 108 4.14 4.28 1.93
CA LEU A 108 3.06 3.30 1.83
C LEU A 108 3.29 2.28 0.70
N PHE A 109 3.56 2.74 -0.52
CA PHE A 109 3.81 1.87 -1.66
C PHE A 109 5.08 1.04 -1.48
N THR A 110 6.16 1.65 -0.98
CA THR A 110 7.42 0.94 -0.70
C THR A 110 7.17 -0.22 0.25
N ARG A 111 6.45 0.01 1.36
CA ARG A 111 6.12 -1.04 2.32
C ARG A 111 5.23 -2.14 1.74
N ILE A 112 4.22 -1.79 0.93
CA ILE A 112 3.39 -2.80 0.25
C ILE A 112 4.25 -3.67 -0.67
N PHE A 113 5.15 -3.06 -1.44
CA PHE A 113 6.01 -3.76 -2.39
C PHE A 113 7.09 -4.60 -1.72
N GLU A 114 7.66 -4.14 -0.61
CA GLU A 114 8.58 -4.94 0.23
C GLU A 114 7.86 -6.19 0.74
N ILE A 115 6.67 -6.04 1.33
CA ILE A 115 5.84 -7.17 1.79
C ILE A 115 5.56 -8.15 0.64
N ALA A 116 5.17 -7.64 -0.54
CA ALA A 116 4.85 -8.47 -1.69
C ALA A 116 6.08 -9.22 -2.24
N THR A 117 7.24 -8.54 -2.25
CA THR A 117 8.52 -9.11 -2.67
C THR A 117 8.99 -10.19 -1.68
N GLU A 118 8.87 -9.95 -0.38
CA GLU A 118 9.20 -10.92 0.67
C GLU A 118 8.33 -12.18 0.58
N ASP A 119 7.02 -12.01 0.33
CA ASP A 119 6.08 -13.12 0.25
C ASP A 119 6.29 -13.99 -0.98
N THR A 120 6.63 -13.38 -2.12
CA THR A 120 6.64 -14.06 -3.42
C THR A 120 8.05 -14.39 -3.93
N GLY A 121 9.07 -13.73 -3.39
CA GLY A 121 10.45 -13.76 -3.91
C GLY A 121 10.61 -13.09 -5.28
N GLN A 122 9.60 -12.39 -5.78
CA GLN A 122 9.62 -11.74 -7.09
C GLN A 122 9.91 -10.24 -6.93
N PRO A 123 10.79 -9.66 -7.76
CA PRO A 123 11.00 -8.21 -7.76
C PRO A 123 9.78 -7.50 -8.34
N VAL A 124 9.47 -6.32 -7.82
CA VAL A 124 8.47 -5.44 -8.43
C VAL A 124 8.98 -4.92 -9.78
N GLN A 125 8.17 -5.09 -10.82
CA GLN A 125 8.48 -4.66 -12.17
C GLN A 125 7.35 -3.83 -12.75
N PHE A 126 7.76 -2.76 -13.44
CA PHE A 126 6.88 -1.92 -14.26
C PHE A 126 7.22 -2.13 -15.73
N HIS A 127 6.20 -2.35 -16.55
CA HIS A 127 6.37 -2.76 -17.94
C HIS A 127 7.10 -1.72 -18.78
N HIS A 128 6.87 -0.43 -18.54
CA HIS A 128 7.55 0.64 -19.27
C HIS A 128 9.04 0.79 -18.94
N ILE A 129 9.50 0.25 -17.80
CA ILE A 129 10.93 0.24 -17.44
C ILE A 129 11.57 -1.12 -17.80
N HIS A 130 10.91 -2.22 -17.47
CA HIS A 130 11.50 -3.56 -17.46
C HIS A 130 11.02 -4.47 -18.60
N GLY A 131 10.00 -4.05 -19.36
CA GLY A 131 9.33 -4.89 -20.37
C GLY A 131 8.40 -5.96 -19.78
N ALA A 132 8.19 -5.99 -18.47
CA ALA A 132 7.35 -6.95 -17.76
C ALA A 132 6.75 -6.33 -16.47
N GLY A 133 5.76 -7.01 -15.88
CA GLY A 133 5.06 -6.55 -14.68
C GLY A 133 3.92 -5.57 -14.98
N PHE A 134 3.74 -4.58 -14.10
CA PHE A 134 2.59 -3.68 -14.14
C PHE A 134 2.57 -2.81 -15.40
N GLN A 135 1.47 -2.86 -16.16
CA GLN A 135 1.29 -2.09 -17.39
C GLN A 135 0.44 -0.85 -17.17
N THR A 136 -0.55 -0.91 -16.29
CA THR A 136 -1.47 0.21 -16.08
C THR A 136 -1.75 0.38 -14.60
N TRP A 137 -1.68 1.64 -14.16
CA TRP A 137 -2.07 2.07 -12.84
C TRP A 137 -3.15 3.14 -13.01
N ILE A 138 -4.33 2.86 -12.49
CA ILE A 138 -5.46 3.79 -12.48
C ILE A 138 -5.64 4.22 -11.04
N ALA A 139 -5.43 5.50 -10.73
CA ALA A 139 -5.70 6.03 -9.41
C ALA A 139 -6.93 6.94 -9.47
N ASP A 140 -7.94 6.65 -8.64
CA ASP A 140 -9.15 7.47 -8.52
C ASP A 140 -8.98 8.63 -7.51
N ALA A 141 -7.74 8.95 -7.11
CA ALA A 141 -7.50 9.85 -5.99
C ALA A 141 -6.36 10.88 -6.19
N HIS A 142 -6.21 11.67 -5.13
CA HIS A 142 -5.39 12.86 -4.94
C HIS A 142 -3.98 12.81 -5.59
N LYS A 143 -3.48 13.97 -6.07
CA LYS A 143 -2.17 14.14 -6.76
C LYS A 143 -0.98 13.44 -6.06
N GLY A 144 -1.04 13.31 -4.74
CA GLY A 144 -0.02 12.61 -3.95
C GLY A 144 0.20 11.15 -4.37
N GLN A 145 -0.84 10.43 -4.79
CA GLN A 145 -0.73 9.04 -5.22
C GLN A 145 0.08 8.90 -6.51
N ALA A 146 -0.24 9.71 -7.51
CA ALA A 146 0.49 9.73 -8.78
C ALA A 146 1.97 10.05 -8.54
N LEU A 147 2.27 11.12 -7.79
CA LEU A 147 3.66 11.52 -7.52
C LEU A 147 4.45 10.49 -6.67
N GLY A 148 3.79 9.85 -5.71
CA GLY A 148 4.41 8.79 -4.91
C GLY A 148 4.75 7.57 -5.76
N LEU A 149 3.84 7.16 -6.64
CA LEU A 149 4.04 6.05 -7.57
C LEU A 149 5.09 6.38 -8.64
N ASP A 150 5.08 7.61 -9.17
CA ASP A 150 6.08 8.09 -10.14
C ASP A 150 7.50 7.94 -9.59
N THR A 151 7.70 8.21 -8.29
CA THR A 151 9.03 8.08 -7.67
C THR A 151 9.54 6.64 -7.66
N ILE A 152 8.65 5.65 -7.56
CA ILE A 152 9.00 4.21 -7.57
C ILE A 152 9.12 3.69 -9.01
N SER A 153 8.31 4.23 -9.91
CA SER A 153 8.13 3.76 -11.28
C SER A 153 8.90 4.58 -12.32
N LEU A 154 9.82 5.44 -11.88
CA LEU A 154 10.78 6.12 -12.74
C LEU A 154 12.20 5.67 -12.35
N PRO A 155 13.08 5.37 -13.32
CA PRO A 155 14.49 5.22 -13.02
C PRO A 155 14.98 6.56 -12.44
N CYS A 156 15.71 6.52 -11.32
CA CYS A 156 16.24 7.71 -10.65
C CYS A 156 16.80 8.70 -11.70
N ASN A 157 16.25 9.93 -11.73
CA ASN A 157 16.54 11.05 -12.64
C ASN A 157 15.61 11.31 -13.85
N CYS A 158 14.29 11.19 -13.69
CA CYS A 158 13.37 11.98 -14.51
C CYS A 158 12.62 13.00 -13.64
N ASN A 159 13.23 14.18 -13.46
CA ASN A 159 12.47 15.39 -13.11
C ASN A 159 11.49 15.65 -14.25
N MET A 160 10.21 15.35 -14.05
CA MET A 160 9.17 15.92 -14.89
C MET A 160 8.99 17.37 -14.46
N TYR A 161 9.39 18.27 -15.38
CA TYR A 161 9.13 19.71 -15.31
C TYR A 161 7.62 20.01 -15.19
#